data_AF-A0A835GL80-F1
#
_entry.id   AF-A0A835GL80-F1
#
_cell.length_a   1.000
_cell.length_b   1.000
_cell.length_c   1.000
_cell.angle_alpha   90.00
_cell.angle_beta   90.00
_cell.angle_gamma   90.00
#
_symmetry.space_group_name_H-M   'P 1'
#
loop_
_entity.id
_entity.type
_entity.pdbx_description
1 polymer ?
#
loop_
_entity_poly.entity_id
_entity_poly.type
_entity_poly.pdbx_seq_one_letter_code
_entity_poly.pdbx_strand_id
1 'polypeptide(L)'
;NTNKTFFFCSRLGLKLRQLTDGRHLVQVIYTQDGQIQDCEFVSQGKSARNFLKTLRKELKLALDEEIYRIANKQQQNSIEDERFYRHFRNVTFRVIKDGERLPPNISKWFDYDKLKMECLKRHEELQYMMENRNKAGESSLARSRRSLRENFIVPGTKWCGAGHIAAKYGELGLDAKEDRCCRAHDHCRLNIGMFRRRFGYFNYRPYTISHCRCDRRLVPFLNYQGRRVLFV
;
A
#
# COMPACT_ATOMS: atom_id res chain seq x y z
N ASN A 1 7.83 21.38 16.25
CA ASN A 1 7.25 20.44 15.27
C ASN A 1 8.32 19.50 14.78
N THR A 2 8.29 18.24 15.22
CA THR A 2 9.27 17.22 14.83
C THR A 2 8.69 16.34 13.73
N ASN A 3 9.10 16.62 12.49
CA ASN A 3 8.71 15.80 11.34
C ASN A 3 9.37 14.43 11.45
N LYS A 4 8.59 13.35 11.30
CA LYS A 4 9.10 11.97 11.36
C LYS A 4 8.96 11.26 10.02
N THR A 5 10.06 10.76 9.48
CA THR A 5 10.11 10.05 8.20
C THR A 5 10.33 8.53 8.40
N PHE A 6 9.64 7.69 7.62
CA PHE A 6 9.92 6.26 7.52
C PHE A 6 10.13 5.86 6.06
N PHE A 7 11.05 4.93 5.81
CA PHE A 7 11.39 4.48 4.47
C PHE A 7 11.47 2.95 4.38
N PHE A 8 10.88 2.38 3.33
CA PHE A 8 10.98 0.96 3.03
C PHE A 8 11.24 0.75 1.53
N CYS A 9 12.21 -0.12 1.20
CA CYS A 9 12.51 -0.50 -0.18
C CYS A 9 12.14 -1.98 -0.39
N SER A 10 11.25 -2.25 -1.34
CA SER A 10 10.87 -3.63 -1.70
C SER A 10 11.83 -4.23 -2.74
N ARG A 11 11.89 -5.57 -2.84
CA ARG A 11 12.62 -6.28 -3.91
C ARG A 11 12.10 -5.97 -5.34
N LEU A 12 10.96 -5.30 -5.45
CA LEU A 12 10.38 -4.79 -6.70
C LEU A 12 10.90 -3.39 -7.06
N GLY A 13 11.77 -2.80 -6.24
CA GLY A 13 12.32 -1.46 -6.42
C GLY A 13 11.34 -0.31 -6.10
N LEU A 14 10.14 -0.63 -5.58
CA LEU A 14 9.23 0.37 -5.02
C LEU A 14 9.76 0.89 -3.69
N LYS A 15 9.62 2.20 -3.46
CA LYS A 15 10.08 2.90 -2.28
C LYS A 15 8.90 3.53 -1.55
N LEU A 16 8.66 3.16 -0.31
CA LEU A 16 7.66 3.78 0.56
C LEU A 16 8.31 4.90 1.36
N ARG A 17 7.68 6.07 1.41
CA ARG A 17 8.03 7.21 2.28
C ARG A 17 6.80 7.62 3.08
N GLN A 18 6.92 7.67 4.40
CA GLN A 18 5.86 8.16 5.28
C GLN A 18 6.39 9.34 6.08
N LEU A 19 5.67 10.46 6.12
CA LEU A 19 6.06 11.68 6.83
C LEU A 19 4.90 12.25 7.62
N THR A 20 5.14 12.66 8.86
CA THR A 20 4.11 13.25 9.74
C THR A 20 4.63 14.46 10.48
N ASP A 21 3.77 15.47 10.63
CA ASP A 21 3.96 16.67 11.46
C ASP A 21 3.52 16.46 12.92
N GLY A 22 3.07 15.24 13.27
CA GLY A 22 2.52 14.87 14.58
C GLY A 22 0.99 14.87 14.66
N ARG A 23 0.30 15.50 13.71
CA ARG A 23 -1.18 15.53 13.61
C ARG A 23 -1.71 14.92 12.32
N HIS A 24 -0.93 14.93 11.25
CA HIS A 24 -1.31 14.47 9.93
C HIS A 24 -0.23 13.52 9.41
N LEU A 25 -0.58 12.64 8.49
CA LEU A 25 0.36 11.69 7.90
C LEU A 25 0.24 11.76 6.38
N VAL A 26 1.38 11.91 5.71
CA VAL A 26 1.50 11.76 4.26
C VAL A 26 2.28 10.47 4.00
N GLN A 27 1.71 9.58 3.20
CA GLN A 27 2.35 8.35 2.74
C GLN A 27 2.48 8.41 1.22
N VAL A 28 3.66 8.07 0.70
CA VAL A 28 3.97 8.10 -0.73
C VAL A 28 4.70 6.82 -1.10
N ILE A 29 4.28 6.20 -2.20
CA ILE A 29 4.98 5.09 -2.85
C ILE A 29 5.58 5.63 -4.14
N TYR A 30 6.89 5.49 -4.27
CA TYR A 30 7.62 5.86 -5.47
C TYR A 30 7.95 4.63 -6.32
N THR A 31 8.00 4.84 -7.63
CA THR A 31 8.60 3.91 -8.59
C THR A 31 10.12 3.87 -8.44
N GLN A 32 10.76 2.97 -9.18
CA GLN A 32 12.23 2.87 -9.24
C GLN A 32 12.87 4.19 -9.68
N ASP A 33 12.24 4.86 -10.65
CA ASP A 33 12.68 6.14 -11.22
C ASP A 33 12.37 7.36 -10.33
N GLY A 34 11.79 7.13 -9.14
CA GLY A 34 11.47 8.20 -8.19
C GLY A 34 10.20 8.98 -8.50
N GLN A 35 9.36 8.51 -9.43
CA GLN A 35 8.04 9.10 -9.68
C GLN A 35 7.02 8.64 -8.63
N ILE A 36 6.06 9.49 -8.28
CA ILE A 36 4.98 9.14 -7.36
C ILE A 36 4.04 8.15 -8.05
N GLN A 37 4.08 6.90 -7.60
CA GLN A 37 3.16 5.85 -8.03
C GLN A 37 1.81 5.96 -7.32
N ASP A 38 1.85 6.21 -6.02
CA ASP A 38 0.67 6.31 -5.16
C ASP A 38 0.96 7.23 -3.98
N CYS A 39 -0.07 7.93 -3.49
CA CYS A 39 0.06 8.74 -2.29
C CYS A 39 -1.27 8.84 -1.53
N GLU A 40 -1.14 8.98 -0.22
CA GLU A 40 -2.26 9.09 0.71
C GLU A 40 -1.98 10.18 1.73
N PHE A 41 -2.93 11.11 1.86
CA PHE A 41 -2.92 12.14 2.87
C PHE A 41 -3.98 11.84 3.94
N VAL A 42 -3.53 11.48 5.13
CA VAL A 42 -4.38 11.19 6.28
C VAL A 42 -4.52 12.47 7.12
N SER A 43 -5.65 13.14 6.96
CA SER A 43 -5.98 14.36 7.71
C SER A 43 -6.49 14.09 9.13
N GLN A 44 -6.85 12.85 9.46
CA GLN A 44 -7.41 12.51 10.77
C GLN A 44 -6.33 12.40 11.86
N GLY A 45 -6.33 13.36 12.79
CA GLY A 45 -5.37 13.42 13.90
C GLY A 45 -5.37 12.21 14.83
N LYS A 46 -6.48 11.50 14.99
CA LYS A 46 -6.53 10.26 15.77
C LYS A 46 -5.74 9.14 15.07
N SER A 47 -5.89 9.01 13.77
CA SER A 47 -5.23 7.98 12.96
C SER A 47 -3.72 8.20 12.88
N ALA A 48 -3.27 9.45 12.65
CA ALA A 48 -1.85 9.79 12.66
C ALA A 48 -1.20 9.52 14.03
N ARG A 49 -1.87 9.90 15.13
CA ARG A 49 -1.37 9.63 16.49
C ARG A 49 -1.33 8.14 16.82
N ASN A 50 -2.35 7.38 16.43
CA ASN A 50 -2.36 5.92 16.61
C ASN A 50 -1.22 5.25 15.85
N PHE A 51 -1.01 5.62 14.58
CA PHE A 51 0.14 5.16 13.80
C PHE A 51 1.46 5.45 14.52
N LEU A 52 1.67 6.70 14.94
CA LEU A 52 2.87 7.10 15.68
C LEU A 52 3.06 6.33 16.99
N LYS A 53 1.98 5.98 17.69
CA LYS A 53 2.03 5.17 18.92
C LYS A 53 2.47 3.74 18.61
N THR A 54 1.86 3.11 17.61
CA THR A 54 2.23 1.75 17.17
C THR A 54 3.67 1.72 16.66
N LEU A 55 4.05 2.65 15.79
CA LEU A 55 5.40 2.75 15.25
C LEU A 55 6.46 2.92 16.35
N ARG A 56 6.24 3.82 17.32
CA ARG A 56 7.16 3.98 18.45
C ARG A 56 7.32 2.69 19.26
N LYS A 57 6.23 1.94 19.46
CA LYS A 57 6.26 0.65 20.15
C LYS A 57 7.09 -0.37 19.37
N GLU A 58 6.86 -0.48 18.05
CA GLU A 58 7.61 -1.39 17.17
C GLU A 58 9.09 -1.02 17.10
N LEU A 59 9.43 0.27 16.98
CA LEU A 59 10.80 0.75 16.99
C LEU A 59 11.50 0.48 18.33
N LYS A 60 10.81 0.67 19.45
CA LYS A 60 11.37 0.35 20.77
C LYS A 60 11.70 -1.14 20.87
N LEU A 61 10.76 -2.01 20.46
CA LEU A 61 10.99 -3.46 20.46
C LEU A 61 12.18 -3.85 19.58
N ALA A 62 12.31 -3.25 18.39
CA ALA A 62 13.44 -3.51 17.49
C ALA A 62 14.79 -3.03 18.07
N LEU A 63 14.82 -1.86 18.73
CA LEU A 63 16.02 -1.35 19.39
C LEU A 63 16.42 -2.20 20.60
N ASP A 64 15.45 -2.59 21.43
CA ASP A 64 15.68 -3.46 22.59
C ASP A 64 16.20 -4.84 22.13
N GLU A 65 15.68 -5.37 21.02
CA GLU A 65 16.15 -6.62 20.38
C GLU A 65 17.61 -6.51 19.90
N GLU A 66 17.98 -5.40 19.26
CA GLU A 66 19.35 -5.20 18.75
C GLU A 66 20.37 -5.04 19.89
N ILE A 67 20.02 -4.32 20.96
CA ILE A 67 20.86 -4.18 22.16
C ILE A 67 21.08 -5.55 22.81
N TYR A 68 20.03 -6.37 22.93
CA TYR A 68 20.14 -7.72 23.48
C TYR A 68 21.04 -8.63 22.61
N ARG A 69 20.93 -8.57 21.28
CA ARG A 69 21.81 -9.32 20.37
C ARG A 69 23.27 -8.93 20.48
N ILE A 70 23.56 -7.64 20.62
CA ILE A 70 24.93 -7.14 20.83
C ILE A 70 25.48 -7.64 22.17
N ALA A 71 24.65 -7.64 23.22
CA ALA A 71 25.03 -8.11 24.55
C ALA A 71 25.27 -9.63 24.62
N ASN A 72 24.49 -10.44 23.90
CA ASN A 72 24.48 -11.91 24.02
C ASN A 72 25.25 -12.66 22.90
N LYS A 73 26.29 -12.06 22.33
CA LYS A 73 27.21 -12.74 21.38
C LYS A 73 27.95 -13.97 21.95
N GLN A 74 27.61 -14.48 23.14
CA GLN A 74 28.30 -15.60 23.80
C GLN A 74 27.44 -16.81 24.20
N GLN A 75 26.14 -16.92 23.90
CA GLN A 75 25.43 -18.16 24.24
C GLN A 75 24.50 -18.68 23.15
N GLN A 76 24.69 -19.97 22.86
CA GLN A 76 24.15 -20.69 21.73
C GLN A 76 22.84 -21.39 22.12
N ASN A 77 21.82 -21.16 21.28
CA ASN A 77 20.65 -21.98 20.99
C ASN A 77 19.52 -22.17 22.03
N SER A 78 18.37 -21.55 21.73
CA SER A 78 17.07 -22.21 21.83
C SER A 78 16.29 -22.03 20.50
N ILE A 79 15.61 -23.08 20.03
CA ILE A 79 14.93 -23.12 18.72
C ILE A 79 13.59 -22.34 18.73
N GLU A 80 13.03 -22.06 19.91
CA GLU A 80 11.78 -21.30 20.06
C GLU A 80 11.98 -19.79 19.94
N ASP A 81 13.16 -19.29 20.35
CA ASP A 81 13.59 -17.90 20.23
C ASP A 81 13.63 -17.44 18.76
N GLU A 82 14.16 -18.29 17.87
CA GLU A 82 14.35 -18.03 16.43
C GLU A 82 13.09 -17.57 15.67
N ARG A 83 11.88 -17.93 16.14
CA ARG A 83 10.61 -17.63 15.45
C ARG A 83 10.06 -16.24 15.80
N PHE A 84 10.45 -15.67 16.94
CA PHE A 84 10.11 -14.30 17.33
C PHE A 84 11.06 -13.28 16.65
N TYR A 85 12.35 -13.61 16.53
CA TYR A 85 13.45 -12.72 16.10
C TYR A 85 13.65 -12.54 14.57
N ARG A 86 12.62 -12.79 13.74
CA ARG A 86 12.73 -12.63 12.28
C ARG A 86 12.17 -11.32 11.73
N HIS A 87 11.39 -10.57 12.51
CA HIS A 87 10.60 -9.46 11.96
C HIS A 87 11.43 -8.23 11.53
N PHE A 88 12.62 -8.03 12.09
CA PHE A 88 13.47 -6.86 11.80
C PHE A 88 14.86 -7.21 11.22
N ARG A 89 15.06 -8.41 10.69
CA ARG A 89 16.33 -8.74 9.99
C ARG A 89 16.50 -7.76 8.80
N ASN A 90 17.64 -7.08 8.73
CA ASN A 90 18.00 -6.07 7.71
C ASN A 90 17.33 -4.69 7.85
N VAL A 91 17.18 -4.16 9.07
CA VAL A 91 16.72 -2.78 9.28
C VAL A 91 17.82 -1.93 9.90
N THR A 92 18.14 -0.79 9.28
CA THR A 92 19.06 0.20 9.83
C THR A 92 18.26 1.32 10.48
N PHE A 93 18.53 1.61 11.76
CA PHE A 93 17.88 2.68 12.50
C PHE A 93 18.88 3.79 12.83
N ARG A 94 18.48 5.05 12.65
CA ARG A 94 19.21 6.22 13.13
C ARG A 94 18.24 7.16 13.82
N VAL A 95 18.37 7.31 15.13
CA VAL A 95 17.62 8.31 15.91
C VAL A 95 18.33 9.65 15.76
N ILE A 96 17.59 10.69 15.38
CA ILE A 96 18.09 12.07 15.28
C ILE A 96 17.45 12.84 16.42
N LYS A 97 18.26 13.47 17.27
CA LYS A 97 17.77 14.21 18.43
C LYS A 97 17.38 15.63 18.05
N ASP A 98 16.50 16.24 18.84
CA ASP A 98 16.11 17.63 18.65
C ASP A 98 17.33 18.56 18.74
N GLY A 99 17.53 19.38 17.71
CA GLY A 99 18.68 20.29 17.59
C GLY A 99 19.85 19.75 16.76
N GLU A 100 19.89 18.46 16.43
CA GLU A 100 20.90 17.92 15.50
C GLU A 100 20.58 18.33 14.05
N ARG A 101 21.59 18.81 13.32
CA ARG A 101 21.44 19.14 11.89
C ARG A 101 21.24 17.86 11.10
N LEU A 102 20.19 17.81 10.29
CA LEU A 102 19.96 16.72 9.34
C LEU A 102 21.11 16.67 8.32
N PRO A 103 21.64 15.48 8.00
CA PRO A 103 22.56 15.31 6.87
C PRO A 103 22.02 15.99 5.60
N PRO A 104 22.82 16.77 4.85
CA PRO A 104 22.35 17.57 3.71
C PRO A 104 21.67 16.74 2.62
N ASN A 105 22.07 15.47 2.48
CA ASN A 105 21.51 14.52 1.53
C ASN A 105 20.10 14.05 1.89
N ILE A 106 19.65 14.21 3.13
CA ILE A 106 18.30 13.81 3.57
C ILE A 106 17.43 15.00 4.00
N SER A 107 17.99 16.20 4.21
CA SER A 107 17.23 17.36 4.68
C SER A 107 16.01 17.69 3.80
N LYS A 108 16.18 17.63 2.47
CA LYS A 108 15.10 17.80 1.48
C LYS A 108 13.98 16.77 1.62
N TRP A 109 14.24 15.63 2.27
CA TRP A 109 13.27 14.56 2.48
C TRP A 109 12.44 14.74 3.77
N PHE A 110 12.73 15.75 4.58
CA PHE A 110 11.93 16.08 5.77
C PHE A 110 10.99 17.27 5.55
N ASP A 111 10.95 17.82 4.34
CA ASP A 111 10.00 18.85 3.93
C ASP A 111 8.59 18.23 3.79
N TYR A 112 7.81 18.39 4.85
CA TYR A 112 6.46 17.84 4.96
C TYR A 112 5.48 18.58 4.06
N ASP A 113 5.56 19.92 4.03
CA ASP A 113 4.63 20.74 3.26
C ASP A 113 4.81 20.51 1.76
N LYS A 114 6.06 20.41 1.30
CA LYS A 114 6.34 20.02 -0.08
C LYS A 114 5.74 18.67 -0.43
N LEU A 115 5.98 17.64 0.39
CA LEU A 115 5.46 16.29 0.14
C LEU A 115 3.93 16.24 0.13
N LYS A 116 3.30 16.97 1.06
CA LYS A 116 1.84 17.12 1.12
C LYS A 116 1.31 17.76 -0.16
N MET A 117 1.91 18.86 -0.60
CA MET A 117 1.47 19.56 -1.81
C MET A 117 1.65 18.72 -3.07
N GLU A 118 2.77 18.00 -3.20
CA GLU A 118 2.98 17.04 -4.29
C GLU A 118 1.88 15.97 -4.33
N CYS A 119 1.49 15.43 -3.18
CA CYS A 119 0.41 14.44 -3.10
C CYS A 119 -0.96 15.04 -3.45
N LEU A 120 -1.32 16.20 -2.91
CA LEU A 120 -2.60 16.86 -3.19
C LEU A 120 -2.73 17.24 -4.66
N LYS A 121 -1.65 17.76 -5.26
CA LYS A 121 -1.62 18.04 -6.71
C LYS A 121 -1.87 16.78 -7.52
N ARG A 122 -1.24 15.65 -7.15
CA ARG A 122 -1.46 14.39 -7.84
C ARG A 122 -2.90 13.90 -7.73
N HIS A 123 -3.53 14.08 -6.57
CA HIS A 123 -4.94 13.76 -6.35
C HIS A 123 -5.85 14.60 -7.25
N GLU A 124 -5.59 15.89 -7.37
CA GLU A 124 -6.32 16.80 -8.25
C GLU A 124 -6.19 16.41 -9.73
N GLU A 125 -4.96 16.10 -10.19
CA GLU A 125 -4.71 15.60 -11.55
C GLU A 125 -5.53 14.33 -11.85
N LEU A 126 -5.54 13.37 -10.92
CA LEU A 126 -6.28 12.12 -11.08
C LEU A 126 -7.80 12.34 -11.13
N GLN A 127 -8.32 13.26 -10.31
CA GLN A 127 -9.74 13.62 -10.32
C GLN A 127 -10.13 14.28 -11.65
N TYR A 128 -9.34 15.25 -12.11
CA TYR A 128 -9.57 15.96 -13.37
C TYR A 128 -9.60 15.00 -14.57
N MET A 129 -8.63 14.08 -14.65
CA MET A 129 -8.57 13.08 -15.72
C MET A 129 -9.81 12.17 -15.75
N MET A 130 -10.38 11.88 -14.58
CA MET A 130 -11.59 11.07 -14.45
C MET A 130 -12.87 11.81 -14.85
N GLU A 131 -13.02 13.05 -14.41
CA GLU A 131 -14.19 13.88 -14.74
C GLU A 131 -14.29 14.12 -16.25
N ASN A 132 -13.16 14.35 -16.92
CA ASN A 132 -13.12 14.50 -18.37
C ASN A 132 -13.46 13.20 -19.11
N ARG A 133 -13.03 12.05 -18.59
CA ARG A 133 -13.35 10.75 -19.18
C ARG A 133 -14.85 10.44 -19.14
N ASN A 134 -15.55 10.88 -18.09
CA ASN A 134 -17.00 10.68 -17.97
C ASN A 134 -17.82 11.58 -18.92
N LYS A 135 -17.24 12.69 -19.40
CA LYS A 135 -17.89 13.60 -20.37
C LYS A 135 -17.80 13.11 -21.83
N ALA A 136 -16.89 12.18 -22.13
CA ALA A 136 -16.71 11.62 -23.47
C ALA A 136 -17.62 10.39 -23.73
N GLY A 137 -18.88 10.64 -24.12
CA GLY A 137 -19.75 9.76 -24.95
C GLY A 137 -20.13 8.36 -24.43
N GLU A 138 -21.41 8.14 -24.15
CA GLU A 138 -21.94 6.97 -23.41
C GLU A 138 -22.23 5.70 -24.23
N SER A 139 -22.12 5.68 -25.58
CA SER A 139 -22.52 4.52 -26.39
C SER A 139 -21.38 3.73 -27.05
N SER A 140 -20.34 4.39 -27.59
CA SER A 140 -19.18 3.71 -28.21
C SER A 140 -18.19 3.14 -27.17
N LEU A 141 -18.16 3.72 -25.97
CA LEU A 141 -17.29 3.28 -24.88
C LEU A 141 -17.74 1.96 -24.23
N ALA A 142 -19.00 1.55 -24.29
CA ALA A 142 -19.47 0.35 -23.58
C ALA A 142 -18.86 -0.95 -24.15
N ARG A 143 -18.78 -1.08 -25.48
CA ARG A 143 -18.06 -2.19 -26.15
C ARG A 143 -16.56 -2.11 -25.91
N SER A 144 -15.97 -0.91 -26.01
CA SER A 144 -14.56 -0.66 -25.71
C SER A 144 -14.22 -1.01 -24.25
N ARG A 145 -15.11 -0.71 -23.28
CA ARG A 145 -14.92 -1.02 -21.86
C ARG A 145 -15.01 -2.52 -21.56
N ARG A 146 -15.84 -3.29 -22.27
CA ARG A 146 -15.83 -4.77 -22.16
C ARG A 146 -14.54 -5.35 -22.72
N SER A 147 -14.14 -4.92 -23.92
CA SER A 147 -12.89 -5.36 -24.54
C SER A 147 -11.65 -4.97 -23.72
N LEU A 148 -11.63 -3.75 -23.15
CA LEU A 148 -10.57 -3.33 -22.24
C LEU A 148 -10.59 -4.15 -20.95
N ARG A 149 -11.76 -4.44 -20.37
CA ARG A 149 -11.86 -5.31 -19.18
C ARG A 149 -11.32 -6.70 -19.44
N GLU A 150 -11.65 -7.32 -20.57
CA GLU A 150 -11.12 -8.63 -20.97
C GLU A 150 -9.59 -8.63 -21.04
N ASN A 151 -8.98 -7.53 -21.50
CA ASN A 151 -7.51 -7.38 -21.53
C ASN A 151 -6.87 -7.20 -20.14
N PHE A 152 -7.67 -6.86 -19.12
CA PHE A 152 -7.22 -6.69 -17.73
C PHE A 152 -7.72 -7.81 -16.80
N ILE A 153 -8.26 -8.91 -17.36
CA ILE A 153 -8.58 -10.14 -16.62
C ILE A 153 -7.45 -11.14 -16.86
N VAL A 154 -7.04 -11.83 -15.80
CA VAL A 154 -6.03 -12.88 -15.90
C VAL A 154 -6.54 -14.00 -16.81
N PRO A 155 -5.79 -14.39 -17.86
CA PRO A 155 -6.18 -15.49 -18.73
C PRO A 155 -6.50 -16.75 -17.94
N GLY A 156 -7.59 -17.44 -18.29
CA GLY A 156 -8.05 -18.62 -17.56
C GLY A 156 -8.95 -18.32 -16.35
N THR A 157 -9.17 -17.06 -16.01
CA THR A 157 -10.05 -16.63 -14.90
C THR A 157 -11.20 -15.74 -15.40
N LYS A 158 -12.21 -15.50 -14.57
CA LYS A 158 -13.33 -14.59 -14.87
C LYS A 158 -13.48 -13.45 -13.87
N TRP A 159 -12.85 -13.57 -12.70
CA TRP A 159 -12.95 -12.65 -11.57
C TRP A 159 -11.62 -11.99 -11.20
N CYS A 160 -10.49 -12.48 -11.70
CA CYS A 160 -9.18 -11.94 -11.33
C CYS A 160 -8.78 -10.79 -12.27
N GLY A 161 -9.06 -9.55 -11.89
CA GLY A 161 -8.64 -8.37 -12.64
C GLY A 161 -9.45 -7.12 -12.35
N ALA A 162 -9.53 -6.21 -13.32
CA ALA A 162 -10.28 -4.96 -13.19
C ALA A 162 -11.81 -5.22 -13.29
N GLY A 163 -12.41 -5.69 -12.19
CA GLY A 163 -13.78 -6.21 -12.13
C GLY A 163 -13.83 -7.67 -12.57
N HIS A 164 -14.95 -8.09 -13.17
CA HIS A 164 -15.14 -9.46 -13.64
C HIS A 164 -15.87 -9.51 -15.00
N ILE A 165 -15.67 -10.62 -15.72
CA ILE A 165 -16.35 -10.97 -16.98
C ILE A 165 -17.38 -12.09 -16.80
N ALA A 166 -17.49 -12.65 -15.59
CA ALA A 166 -18.51 -13.65 -15.28
C ALA A 166 -19.93 -13.08 -15.47
N ALA A 167 -20.78 -13.79 -16.20
CA ALA A 167 -22.19 -13.46 -16.39
C ALA A 167 -23.05 -13.87 -15.19
N LYS A 168 -22.63 -14.92 -14.46
CA LYS A 168 -23.30 -15.40 -13.24
C LYS A 168 -22.31 -15.56 -12.11
N TYR A 169 -22.80 -15.39 -10.87
CA TYR A 169 -21.96 -15.55 -9.66
C TYR A 169 -21.22 -16.90 -9.61
N GLY A 170 -21.88 -17.99 -10.03
CA GLY A 170 -21.31 -19.34 -10.01
C GLY A 170 -20.29 -19.64 -11.12
N GLU A 171 -20.15 -18.74 -12.09
CA GLU A 171 -19.33 -18.97 -13.27
C GLU A 171 -17.85 -18.75 -12.94
N LEU A 172 -17.04 -19.78 -13.16
CA LEU A 172 -15.59 -19.73 -12.97
C LEU A 172 -14.88 -20.04 -14.29
N GLY A 173 -13.63 -19.60 -14.40
CA GLY A 173 -12.72 -19.94 -15.48
C GLY A 173 -12.05 -21.32 -15.30
N LEU A 174 -11.07 -21.61 -16.16
CA LEU A 174 -10.24 -22.81 -16.11
C LEU A 174 -9.47 -22.92 -14.78
N ASP A 175 -8.93 -21.80 -14.32
CA ASP A 175 -8.17 -21.68 -13.06
C ASP A 175 -9.16 -21.49 -11.89
N ALA A 176 -10.08 -22.43 -11.72
CA ALA A 176 -11.26 -22.29 -10.85
C ALA A 176 -10.93 -22.09 -9.36
N LYS A 177 -9.73 -22.48 -8.91
CA LYS A 177 -9.30 -22.30 -7.51
C LYS A 177 -8.93 -20.84 -7.27
N GLU A 178 -8.10 -20.27 -8.14
CA GLU A 178 -7.65 -18.88 -8.12
C GLU A 178 -8.84 -17.94 -8.35
N ASP A 179 -9.70 -18.29 -9.30
CA ASP A 179 -10.85 -17.50 -9.68
C ASP A 179 -11.89 -17.36 -8.54
N ARG A 180 -12.05 -18.41 -7.71
CA ARG A 180 -12.87 -18.34 -6.49
C ARG A 180 -12.33 -17.31 -5.49
N CYS A 181 -11.02 -17.18 -5.37
CA CYS A 181 -10.38 -16.25 -4.45
C CYS A 181 -10.62 -14.80 -4.89
N CYS A 182 -10.45 -14.54 -6.19
CA CYS A 182 -10.73 -13.23 -6.77
C CYS A 182 -12.22 -12.87 -6.67
N ARG A 183 -13.12 -13.83 -6.94
CA ARG A 183 -14.57 -13.66 -6.72
C ARG A 183 -14.87 -13.29 -5.28
N ALA A 184 -14.27 -13.98 -4.31
CA ALA A 184 -14.48 -13.69 -2.90
C ALA A 184 -13.92 -12.32 -2.49
N HIS A 185 -12.82 -11.88 -3.11
CA HIS A 185 -12.21 -10.57 -2.91
C HIS A 185 -13.08 -9.44 -3.47
N ASP A 186 -13.60 -9.59 -4.69
CA ASP A 186 -14.54 -8.66 -5.32
C ASP A 186 -15.79 -8.42 -4.46
N HIS A 187 -16.25 -9.46 -3.74
CA HIS A 187 -17.40 -9.40 -2.85
C HIS A 187 -17.07 -8.96 -1.41
N CYS A 188 -15.85 -8.44 -1.18
CA CYS A 188 -15.50 -7.85 0.11
C CYS A 188 -16.38 -6.64 0.42
N ARG A 189 -17.22 -6.73 1.47
CA ARG A 189 -18.12 -5.63 1.88
C ARG A 189 -17.36 -4.37 2.34
N LEU A 190 -16.12 -4.56 2.80
CA LEU A 190 -15.22 -3.53 3.28
C LEU A 190 -14.25 -3.10 2.18
N ASN A 191 -14.79 -2.47 1.15
CA ASN A 191 -14.03 -1.92 0.04
C ASN A 191 -14.42 -0.46 -0.23
N ILE A 192 -13.58 0.27 -0.95
CA ILE A 192 -13.84 1.61 -1.45
C ILE A 192 -13.54 1.58 -2.94
N GLY A 193 -14.59 1.68 -3.77
CA GLY A 193 -14.44 1.67 -5.23
C GLY A 193 -13.59 2.84 -5.74
N MET A 194 -13.14 2.74 -7.00
CA MET A 194 -12.40 3.80 -7.68
C MET A 194 -13.13 5.15 -7.56
N PHE A 195 -12.43 6.20 -7.14
CA PHE A 195 -12.99 7.56 -7.02
C PHE A 195 -14.30 7.67 -6.23
N ARG A 196 -14.49 6.78 -5.24
CA ARG A 196 -15.63 6.81 -4.33
C ARG A 196 -15.20 7.15 -2.91
N ARG A 197 -16.16 7.67 -2.14
CA ARG A 197 -16.02 7.90 -0.70
C ARG A 197 -16.77 6.82 0.07
N ARG A 198 -16.09 6.16 1.02
CA ARG A 198 -16.72 5.29 2.02
C ARG A 198 -15.92 5.36 3.32
N PHE A 199 -16.59 5.12 4.45
CA PHE A 199 -15.96 5.10 5.78
C PHE A 199 -15.20 6.40 6.14
N GLY A 200 -15.56 7.53 5.54
CA GLY A 200 -14.87 8.82 5.71
C GLY A 200 -13.61 9.02 4.86
N TYR A 201 -13.23 8.05 4.02
CA TYR A 201 -12.06 8.10 3.14
C TYR A 201 -12.47 8.19 1.67
N PHE A 202 -11.74 8.97 0.88
CA PHE A 202 -11.91 9.03 -0.57
C PHE A 202 -10.78 8.26 -1.25
N ASN A 203 -11.14 7.37 -2.17
CA ASN A 203 -10.17 6.60 -2.92
C ASN A 203 -9.80 7.32 -4.23
N TYR A 204 -8.67 8.03 -4.23
CA TYR A 204 -8.15 8.73 -5.42
C TYR A 204 -7.58 7.80 -6.50
N ARG A 205 -7.50 6.49 -6.23
CA ARG A 205 -6.88 5.51 -7.13
C ARG A 205 -7.88 5.10 -8.22
N PRO A 206 -7.40 4.80 -9.44
CA PRO A 206 -8.24 4.33 -10.54
C PRO A 206 -8.66 2.86 -10.42
N TYR A 207 -8.81 2.39 -9.18
CA TYR A 207 -9.08 1.01 -8.83
C TYR A 207 -9.64 0.86 -7.43
N THR A 208 -10.18 -0.33 -7.10
CA THR A 208 -10.88 -0.57 -5.84
C THR A 208 -9.90 -0.93 -4.74
N ILE A 209 -9.93 -0.20 -3.63
CA ILE A 209 -9.16 -0.59 -2.44
C ILE A 209 -10.04 -1.43 -1.51
N SER A 210 -9.51 -2.56 -1.05
CA SER A 210 -10.18 -3.46 -0.12
C SER A 210 -9.53 -3.41 1.26
N HIS A 211 -10.25 -3.85 2.29
CA HIS A 211 -9.68 -3.93 3.63
C HIS A 211 -8.57 -4.98 3.69
N CYS A 212 -7.48 -4.72 4.44
CA CYS A 212 -6.32 -5.62 4.53
C CYS A 212 -6.67 -7.08 4.86
N ARG A 213 -7.76 -7.32 5.60
CA ARG A 213 -8.26 -8.69 5.90
C ARG A 213 -8.73 -9.43 4.65
N CYS A 214 -9.33 -8.73 3.70
CA CYS A 214 -9.72 -9.26 2.40
C CYS A 214 -8.47 -9.53 1.55
N ASP A 215 -7.52 -8.58 1.50
CA ASP A 215 -6.28 -8.75 0.74
C ASP A 215 -5.40 -9.89 1.28
N ARG A 216 -5.27 -10.02 2.60
CA ARG A 216 -4.53 -11.12 3.23
C ARG A 216 -5.10 -12.50 2.93
N ARG A 217 -6.41 -12.61 2.67
CA ARG A 217 -7.02 -13.89 2.26
C ARG A 217 -6.69 -14.23 0.81
N LEU A 218 -6.35 -13.23 -0.01
CA LEU A 218 -5.96 -13.40 -1.41
C LEU A 218 -4.49 -13.87 -1.53
N VAL A 219 -3.58 -13.32 -0.72
CA VAL A 219 -2.12 -13.54 -0.82
C VAL A 219 -1.68 -15.02 -0.80
N PRO A 220 -2.16 -15.91 0.09
CA PRO A 220 -1.75 -17.32 0.11
C PRO A 220 -2.01 -18.07 -1.20
N PHE A 221 -3.02 -17.66 -1.97
CA PHE A 221 -3.38 -18.31 -3.23
C PHE A 221 -2.52 -17.85 -4.39
N LEU A 222 -2.08 -16.58 -4.40
CA LEU A 222 -1.24 -16.02 -5.46
C LEU A 222 0.21 -16.50 -5.39
N ASN A 223 0.72 -16.77 -4.18
CA ASN A 223 2.07 -17.29 -3.99
C ASN A 223 2.21 -18.76 -4.42
N TYR A 224 1.10 -19.49 -4.60
CA TYR A 224 1.13 -20.92 -4.90
C TYR A 224 1.47 -21.23 -6.38
N GLN A 225 1.40 -20.24 -7.28
CA GLN A 225 1.55 -20.46 -8.73
C GLN A 225 2.61 -19.60 -9.42
N GLY A 226 3.43 -18.85 -8.66
CA GLY A 226 4.50 -18.01 -9.23
C GLY A 226 4.01 -16.85 -10.12
N ARG A 227 2.70 -16.69 -10.34
CA ARG A 227 2.10 -15.60 -11.11
C ARG A 227 1.82 -14.42 -10.18
N ARG A 228 2.68 -13.40 -10.23
CA ARG A 228 2.42 -12.09 -9.62
C ARG A 228 1.35 -11.37 -10.42
N VAL A 229 0.09 -11.60 -10.06
CA VAL A 229 -1.04 -10.87 -10.62
C VAL A 229 -1.14 -9.52 -9.91
N LEU A 230 -1.04 -8.43 -10.66
CA LEU A 230 -1.33 -7.10 -10.17
C LEU A 230 -2.86 -6.97 -10.06
N PHE A 231 -3.38 -7.16 -8.85
CA PHE A 231 -4.77 -6.79 -8.56
C PHE A 231 -4.80 -5.28 -8.41
N VAL A 232 -5.48 -4.65 -9.36
CA VAL A 232 -5.71 -3.21 -9.41
C VAL A 232 -7.03 -2.97 -8.72
#